data_AF-A0A2E3NUP0-F1
#
_entry.id   AF-A0A2E3NUP0-F1
#
_cell.length_a   1.000
_cell.length_b   1.000
_cell.length_c   1.000
_cell.angle_alpha   90.00
_cell.angle_beta   90.00
_cell.angle_gamma   90.00
#
_symmetry.space_group_name_H-M   'P 1'
#
loop_
_entity.id
_entity.type
_entity.pdbx_description
1 polymer ?
#
loop_
_entity_poly.entity_id
_entity_poly.type
_entity_poly.pdbx_seq_one_letter_code
_entity_poly.pdbx_strand_id
1 'polypeptide(L)'
;MTVSTAVRTKPASQSLARWALRLMDGLTGACLGALFYGSWGVFANSAHGVEIALRSGAAQGAMSFVVTLTGTTLMHRLYAGAGAVWWRSVRAVFGALGMIYGLIVGVHWWLGTPEILLTLAPGLPITIGFCLVFTLSLVRLDVAGPNPPAADWAKKGLE
;
A
#
# COMPACT_ATOMS: atom_id res chain seq x y z
N MET A 1 -34.14 12.83 18.31
CA MET A 1 -33.21 11.81 18.82
C MET A 1 -32.80 10.90 17.67
N THR A 2 -31.68 11.20 17.01
CA THR A 2 -31.13 10.35 15.94
C THR A 2 -30.08 9.42 16.55
N VAL A 3 -30.44 8.15 16.70
CA VAL A 3 -29.53 7.09 17.14
C VAL A 3 -28.43 6.98 16.07
N SER A 4 -27.22 7.43 16.44
CA SER A 4 -26.03 7.22 15.63
C SER A 4 -25.79 5.72 15.53
N THR A 5 -26.03 5.15 14.35
CA THR A 5 -25.67 3.78 14.01
C THR A 5 -24.14 3.69 13.91
N ALA A 6 -23.47 3.72 15.05
CA ALA A 6 -22.08 3.35 15.15
C ALA A 6 -21.96 1.88 14.76
N VAL A 7 -21.58 1.62 13.51
CA VAL A 7 -21.18 0.29 13.06
C VAL A 7 -19.97 -0.10 13.89
N ARG A 8 -20.21 -0.81 14.99
CA ARG A 8 -19.17 -1.35 15.87
C ARG A 8 -18.38 -2.40 15.09
N THR A 9 -17.29 -1.98 14.47
CA THR A 9 -16.43 -2.89 13.72
C THR A 9 -15.79 -3.90 14.70
N LYS A 10 -15.75 -5.18 14.31
CA LYS A 10 -15.23 -6.25 15.19
C LYS A 10 -13.73 -6.02 15.48
N PRO A 11 -13.26 -6.22 16.73
CA PRO A 11 -11.84 -6.05 17.11
C PRO A 11 -10.85 -6.77 16.19
N ALA A 12 -11.23 -7.96 15.69
CA ALA A 12 -10.43 -8.75 14.75
C ALA A 12 -10.23 -8.07 13.38
N SER A 13 -11.20 -7.31 12.88
CA SER A 13 -11.06 -6.58 11.62
C SER A 13 -10.05 -5.42 11.72
N GLN A 14 -9.97 -4.80 12.90
CA GLN A 14 -9.05 -3.71 13.18
C GLN A 14 -7.62 -4.24 13.40
N SER A 15 -7.47 -5.40 14.05
CA SER A 15 -6.16 -6.04 14.17
C SER A 15 -5.62 -6.43 12.80
N LEU A 16 -6.45 -6.99 11.92
CA LEU A 16 -6.08 -7.30 10.54
C LEU A 16 -5.63 -6.05 9.77
N ALA A 17 -6.38 -4.94 9.85
CA ALA A 17 -6.00 -3.68 9.21
C ALA A 17 -4.66 -3.12 9.72
N ARG A 18 -4.41 -3.20 11.04
CA ARG A 18 -3.11 -2.81 11.63
C ARG A 18 -1.98 -3.69 11.13
N TRP A 19 -2.20 -5.00 11.06
CA TRP A 19 -1.19 -5.93 10.54
C TRP A 19 -0.90 -5.69 9.06
N ALA A 20 -1.95 -5.50 8.25
CA ALA A 20 -1.80 -5.17 6.84
C ALA A 20 -0.95 -3.91 6.65
N LEU A 21 -1.28 -2.81 7.35
CA LEU A 21 -0.47 -1.59 7.28
C LEU A 21 0.96 -1.84 7.75
N ARG A 22 1.20 -2.51 8.88
CA ARG A 22 2.56 -2.80 9.36
C ARG A 22 3.41 -3.57 8.35
N LEU A 23 2.80 -4.46 7.59
CA LEU A 23 3.48 -5.25 6.57
C LEU A 23 3.69 -4.46 5.27
N MET A 24 2.74 -3.61 4.88
CA MET A 24 2.76 -2.90 3.60
C MET A 24 3.46 -1.55 3.67
N ASP A 25 3.55 -0.94 4.85
CA ASP A 25 3.92 0.46 5.04
C ASP A 25 5.41 0.67 5.33
N GLY A 26 5.88 1.87 5.01
CA GLY A 26 7.22 2.36 5.32
C GLY A 26 8.34 1.42 4.86
N LEU A 27 9.37 1.31 5.70
CA LEU A 27 10.54 0.48 5.41
C LEU A 27 10.22 -1.02 5.40
N THR A 28 9.27 -1.47 6.24
CA THR A 28 8.90 -2.89 6.29
C THR A 28 8.35 -3.35 4.95
N GLY A 29 7.34 -2.65 4.43
CA GLY A 29 6.75 -2.96 3.13
C GLY A 29 7.75 -2.80 1.99
N ALA A 30 8.56 -1.74 2.03
CA ALA A 30 9.58 -1.51 1.00
C ALA A 30 10.64 -2.63 0.97
N CYS A 31 11.13 -3.08 2.13
CA CYS A 31 12.08 -4.20 2.21
C CYS A 31 11.43 -5.52 1.78
N LEU A 32 10.22 -5.83 2.23
CA LEU A 32 9.51 -7.05 1.84
C LEU A 32 9.25 -7.08 0.33
N GLY A 33 8.80 -5.96 -0.24
CA GLY A 33 8.63 -5.78 -1.67
C GLY A 33 9.95 -5.93 -2.43
N ALA A 34 11.04 -5.36 -1.93
CA ALA A 34 12.36 -5.45 -2.54
C ALA A 34 12.89 -6.90 -2.55
N LEU A 35 12.74 -7.61 -1.44
CA LEU A 35 13.16 -9.01 -1.32
C LEU A 35 12.32 -9.90 -2.24
N PHE A 36 11.00 -9.71 -2.26
CA PHE A 36 10.10 -10.50 -3.09
C PHE A 36 10.39 -10.29 -4.59
N TYR A 37 10.33 -9.05 -5.08
CA TYR A 37 10.56 -8.75 -6.49
C TYR A 37 12.02 -8.91 -6.90
N GLY A 38 12.96 -8.66 -5.99
CA GLY A 38 14.38 -8.92 -6.25
C GLY A 38 14.66 -10.40 -6.41
N SER A 39 14.15 -11.25 -5.51
CA SER A 39 14.28 -12.71 -5.62
C SER A 39 13.60 -13.23 -6.87
N TRP A 40 12.42 -12.70 -7.21
CA TRP A 40 11.73 -13.02 -8.46
C TRP A 40 12.56 -12.63 -9.69
N GLY A 41 13.18 -11.45 -9.69
CA GLY A 41 14.05 -10.98 -10.77
C GLY A 41 15.26 -11.88 -10.98
N VAL A 42 15.89 -12.36 -9.90
CA VAL A 42 16.98 -13.36 -9.97
C VAL A 42 16.45 -14.67 -10.54
N PHE A 43 15.38 -15.22 -9.97
CA PHE A 43 14.82 -16.51 -10.37
C PHE A 43 14.42 -16.52 -11.85
N ALA A 44 13.69 -15.50 -12.31
CA ALA A 44 13.22 -15.38 -13.68
C ALA A 44 14.36 -15.26 -14.71
N ASN A 45 15.53 -14.78 -14.30
CA ASN A 45 16.69 -14.58 -15.18
C ASN A 45 17.82 -15.60 -14.94
N SER A 46 17.61 -16.60 -14.09
CA SER A 46 18.63 -17.58 -13.69
C SER A 46 19.23 -18.37 -14.86
N ALA A 47 18.45 -18.61 -15.93
CA ALA A 47 18.91 -19.30 -17.13
C ALA A 47 19.89 -18.48 -18.00
N HIS A 48 19.98 -17.16 -17.78
CA HIS A 48 20.81 -16.25 -18.57
C HIS A 48 22.19 -15.97 -17.93
N GLY A 49 22.55 -16.73 -16.89
CA GLY A 49 23.82 -16.58 -16.17
C GLY A 49 23.71 -15.70 -14.93
N VAL A 50 24.64 -15.93 -14.00
CA VAL A 50 24.58 -15.34 -12.65
C VAL A 50 24.64 -13.81 -12.65
N GLU A 51 25.43 -13.21 -13.53
CA GLU A 51 25.58 -11.76 -13.60
C GLU A 51 24.27 -11.08 -14.04
N ILE A 52 23.64 -11.58 -15.10
CA ILE A 52 22.36 -11.07 -15.60
C ILE A 52 21.27 -11.27 -14.54
N ALA A 53 21.23 -12.45 -13.92
CA ALA A 53 20.25 -12.75 -12.88
C ALA A 53 20.36 -11.80 -11.68
N LEU A 54 21.56 -11.60 -11.14
CA LEU A 54 21.78 -10.69 -10.01
C LEU A 54 21.49 -9.24 -10.36
N ARG A 55 21.90 -8.77 -11.55
CA ARG A 55 21.62 -7.41 -12.01
C ARG A 55 20.12 -7.17 -12.18
N SER A 56 19.40 -8.11 -12.80
CA SER A 56 17.94 -8.04 -12.96
C SER A 56 17.23 -8.05 -11.60
N GLY A 57 17.66 -8.92 -10.68
CA GLY A 57 17.15 -8.96 -9.30
C GLY A 57 17.39 -7.66 -8.54
N ALA A 58 18.60 -7.12 -8.59
CA ALA A 58 18.93 -5.85 -7.92
C ALA A 58 18.09 -4.68 -8.47
N ALA A 59 17.94 -4.59 -9.80
CA ALA A 59 17.13 -3.56 -10.43
C ALA A 59 15.64 -3.68 -10.03
N GLN A 60 15.07 -4.88 -10.07
CA GLN A 60 13.68 -5.13 -9.66
C GLN A 60 13.45 -4.85 -8.17
N GLY A 61 14.37 -5.29 -7.31
CA GLY A 61 14.31 -5.04 -5.87
C GLY A 61 14.38 -3.56 -5.53
N ALA A 62 15.32 -2.83 -6.13
CA ALA A 62 15.47 -1.39 -5.92
C ALA A 62 14.25 -0.60 -6.41
N MET A 63 13.70 -0.95 -7.57
CA MET A 63 12.48 -0.32 -8.10
C MET A 63 11.28 -0.55 -7.17
N SER A 64 11.07 -1.79 -6.75
CA SER A 64 10.01 -2.16 -5.80
C SER A 64 10.13 -1.41 -4.47
N PHE A 65 11.35 -1.30 -3.93
CA PHE A 65 11.63 -0.55 -2.71
C PHE A 65 11.19 0.91 -2.82
N VAL A 66 11.66 1.60 -3.87
CA VAL A 66 11.40 3.03 -4.07
C VAL A 66 9.91 3.29 -4.30
N VAL A 67 9.27 2.49 -5.16
CA VAL A 67 7.83 2.62 -5.45
C VAL A 67 6.99 2.40 -4.20
N THR A 68 7.31 1.37 -3.40
CA THR A 68 6.56 1.07 -2.18
C THR A 68 6.73 2.18 -1.13
N LEU A 69 7.97 2.62 -0.87
CA LEU A 69 8.25 3.63 0.14
C LEU A 69 7.62 4.99 -0.22
N THR A 70 7.80 5.43 -1.47
CA THR A 70 7.24 6.71 -1.94
C THR A 70 5.73 6.64 -2.08
N GLY A 71 5.19 5.52 -2.57
CA GLY A 71 3.76 5.30 -2.73
C GLY A 71 3.01 5.33 -1.40
N THR A 72 3.45 4.55 -0.41
CA THR A 72 2.82 4.51 0.92
C THR A 72 2.93 5.86 1.65
N THR A 73 4.07 6.53 1.56
CA THR A 73 4.26 7.89 2.10
C THR A 73 3.27 8.89 1.46
N LEU A 74 3.10 8.84 0.14
CA LEU A 74 2.16 9.69 -0.58
C LEU A 74 0.71 9.37 -0.18
N MET A 75 0.35 8.10 -0.09
CA MET A 75 -0.98 7.65 0.32
C MET A 75 -1.35 8.18 1.71
N HIS A 76 -0.43 8.11 2.68
CA HIS A 76 -0.63 8.72 3.99
C HIS A 76 -0.91 10.22 3.91
N ARG A 77 -0.08 10.96 3.16
CA ARG A 77 -0.24 12.42 3.01
C ARG A 77 -1.57 12.80 2.37
N LEU A 78 -1.97 12.09 1.32
CA LEU A 78 -3.24 12.34 0.61
C LEU A 78 -4.46 11.96 1.46
N TYR A 79 -4.34 10.89 2.25
CA TYR A 79 -5.40 10.46 3.17
C TYR A 79 -5.51 11.38 4.39
N ALA A 80 -4.41 11.94 4.90
CA ALA A 80 -4.40 12.82 6.07
C ALA A 80 -5.04 14.20 5.82
N GLY A 81 -5.20 14.61 4.56
CA GLY A 81 -5.83 15.89 4.22
C GLY A 81 -7.30 15.98 4.68
N ALA A 82 -7.80 17.21 4.86
CA ALA A 82 -9.18 17.46 5.27
C ALA A 82 -10.22 16.94 4.24
N GLY A 83 -11.44 16.70 4.72
CA GLY A 83 -12.60 16.30 3.92
C GLY A 83 -13.28 15.04 4.43
N ALA A 84 -14.37 14.65 3.76
CA ALA A 84 -15.07 13.41 4.04
C ALA A 84 -14.17 12.19 3.77
N VAL A 85 -14.35 11.10 4.53
CA VAL A 85 -13.55 9.86 4.42
C VAL A 85 -13.49 9.35 2.98
N TRP A 86 -14.62 9.33 2.26
CA TRP A 86 -14.66 8.87 0.87
C TRP A 86 -13.76 9.70 -0.05
N TRP A 87 -13.72 11.04 0.13
CA TRP A 87 -12.88 11.93 -0.67
C TRP A 87 -11.40 11.72 -0.34
N ARG A 88 -11.07 11.56 0.94
CA ARG A 88 -9.73 11.22 1.41
C ARG A 88 -9.25 9.90 0.80
N SER A 89 -10.11 8.88 0.75
CA SER A 89 -9.83 7.59 0.12
C SER A 89 -9.60 7.70 -1.39
N VAL A 90 -10.48 8.41 -2.11
CA VAL A 90 -10.34 8.64 -3.56
C VAL A 90 -9.01 9.33 -3.87
N ARG A 91 -8.68 10.41 -3.16
CA ARG A 91 -7.38 11.09 -3.32
C ARG A 91 -6.21 10.15 -3.07
N ALA A 92 -6.24 9.38 -1.98
CA ALA A 92 -5.15 8.46 -1.65
C ALA A 92 -4.93 7.40 -2.73
N VAL A 93 -6.00 6.75 -3.20
CA VAL A 93 -5.91 5.72 -4.25
C VAL A 93 -5.47 6.31 -5.58
N PHE A 94 -6.20 7.30 -6.10
CA PHE A 94 -5.94 7.83 -7.44
C PHE A 94 -4.68 8.68 -7.49
N GLY A 95 -4.32 9.39 -6.42
CA GLY A 95 -3.07 10.15 -6.37
C GLY A 95 -1.83 9.25 -6.31
N ALA A 96 -1.89 8.13 -5.58
CA ALA A 96 -0.81 7.15 -5.58
C ALA A 96 -0.71 6.42 -6.92
N LEU A 97 -1.83 5.95 -7.48
CA LEU A 97 -1.85 5.33 -8.82
C LEU A 97 -1.32 6.30 -9.89
N GLY A 98 -1.76 7.56 -9.86
CA GLY A 98 -1.31 8.60 -10.79
C GLY A 98 0.19 8.86 -10.69
N MET A 99 0.75 8.91 -9.48
CA MET A 99 2.20 9.07 -9.28
C MET A 99 2.97 7.85 -9.77
N ILE A 100 2.58 6.64 -9.35
CA ILE A 100 3.26 5.39 -9.69
C ILE A 100 3.24 5.19 -11.22
N TYR A 101 2.08 5.28 -11.85
CA TYR A 101 1.98 5.11 -13.30
C TYR A 101 2.54 6.29 -14.08
N GLY A 102 2.46 7.52 -13.57
CA GLY A 102 3.13 8.67 -14.17
C GLY A 102 4.65 8.45 -14.26
N LEU A 103 5.27 7.97 -13.18
CA LEU A 103 6.68 7.64 -13.15
C LEU A 103 7.02 6.48 -14.10
N ILE A 104 6.29 5.36 -13.99
CA ILE A 104 6.60 4.17 -14.78
C ILE A 104 6.39 4.44 -16.27
N VAL A 105 5.27 5.05 -16.68
CA VAL A 105 5.01 5.42 -18.07
C VAL A 105 6.05 6.41 -18.57
N GLY A 106 6.42 7.42 -17.76
CA GLY A 106 7.45 8.39 -18.12
C GLY A 106 8.81 7.73 -18.42
N VAL A 107 9.22 6.75 -17.60
CA VAL A 107 10.45 5.97 -17.84
C VAL A 107 10.35 5.14 -19.12
N HIS A 108 9.25 4.44 -19.35
CA HIS A 108 9.08 3.60 -20.55
C HIS A 108 8.99 4.44 -21.84
N TRP A 109 8.37 5.62 -21.76
CA TRP A 109 8.33 6.59 -22.84
C TRP A 109 9.73 7.09 -23.17
N TRP A 110 10.51 7.49 -22.17
CA TRP A 110 11.91 7.92 -22.36
C TRP A 110 12.78 6.83 -23.00
N LEU A 111 12.54 5.57 -22.63
CA LEU A 111 13.23 4.41 -23.19
C LEU A 111 12.72 3.99 -24.58
N GLY A 112 11.68 4.63 -25.11
CA GLY A 112 11.10 4.30 -26.42
C GLY A 112 10.43 2.93 -26.46
N THR A 113 9.83 2.50 -25.34
CA THR A 113 9.15 1.19 -25.28
C THR A 113 7.89 1.22 -26.17
N PRO A 114 7.75 0.33 -27.18
CA PRO A 114 6.65 0.41 -28.14
C PRO A 114 5.29 0.07 -27.53
N GLU A 115 5.21 -0.92 -26.63
CA GLU A 115 3.95 -1.46 -26.09
C GLU A 115 3.79 -1.22 -24.58
N ILE A 116 3.84 0.06 -24.16
CA ILE A 116 3.83 0.46 -22.74
C ILE A 116 2.64 -0.15 -21.97
N LEU A 117 1.43 -0.10 -22.55
CA LEU A 117 0.22 -0.59 -21.87
C LEU A 117 0.30 -2.10 -21.59
N LEU A 118 0.84 -2.87 -22.54
CA LEU A 118 0.98 -4.32 -22.40
C LEU A 118 2.07 -4.67 -21.38
N THR A 119 3.16 -3.88 -21.32
CA THR A 119 4.20 -4.01 -20.30
C THR A 119 3.66 -3.79 -18.88
N LEU A 120 2.67 -2.91 -18.72
CA LEU A 120 2.10 -2.56 -17.42
C LEU A 120 0.89 -3.40 -17.00
N ALA A 121 0.23 -4.04 -17.96
CA ALA A 121 -0.97 -4.83 -17.76
C ALA A 121 -0.89 -5.83 -16.58
N PRO A 122 0.18 -6.63 -16.39
CA PRO A 122 0.24 -7.56 -15.26
C PRO A 122 0.46 -6.85 -13.91
N GLY A 123 1.16 -5.72 -13.90
CA GLY A 123 1.39 -4.93 -12.69
C GLY A 123 0.14 -4.17 -12.22
N LEU A 124 -0.75 -3.82 -13.14
CA LEU A 124 -1.91 -2.96 -12.90
C LEU A 124 -2.91 -3.51 -11.86
N PRO A 125 -3.39 -4.75 -11.96
CA PRO A 125 -4.22 -5.34 -10.92
C PRO A 125 -3.52 -5.41 -9.55
N ILE A 126 -2.22 -5.68 -9.53
CA ILE A 126 -1.43 -5.81 -8.30
C ILE A 126 -1.33 -4.45 -7.60
N THR A 127 -0.96 -3.40 -8.32
CA THR A 127 -0.85 -2.05 -7.77
C THR A 127 -2.20 -1.50 -7.33
N ILE A 128 -3.27 -1.74 -8.09
CA ILE A 128 -4.63 -1.38 -7.69
C ILE A 128 -5.01 -2.10 -6.39
N GLY A 129 -4.81 -3.41 -6.32
CA GLY A 129 -5.09 -4.21 -5.12
C GLY A 129 -4.32 -3.69 -3.91
N PHE A 130 -3.03 -3.37 -4.09
CA PHE A 130 -2.20 -2.77 -3.04
C PHE A 130 -2.78 -1.44 -2.54
N CYS A 131 -3.06 -0.49 -3.45
CA CYS A 131 -3.61 0.82 -3.08
C CYS A 131 -4.99 0.71 -2.40
N LEU A 132 -5.83 -0.22 -2.85
CA LEU A 132 -7.14 -0.47 -2.24
C LEU A 132 -6.99 -1.04 -0.83
N VAL A 133 -6.20 -2.10 -0.64
CA VAL A 133 -6.01 -2.73 0.68
C VAL A 133 -5.39 -1.76 1.67
N PHE A 134 -4.40 -0.99 1.25
CA PHE A 134 -3.76 0.02 2.09
C PHE A 134 -4.75 1.10 2.53
N THR A 135 -5.51 1.67 1.58
CA THR A 135 -6.51 2.71 1.87
C THR A 135 -7.66 2.19 2.71
N LEU A 136 -8.16 0.98 2.44
CA LEU A 136 -9.19 0.34 3.26
C LEU A 136 -8.71 0.12 4.69
N SER A 137 -7.43 -0.20 4.87
CA SER A 137 -6.83 -0.34 6.19
C SER A 137 -6.74 1.01 6.90
N LEU A 138 -6.35 2.10 6.22
CA LEU A 138 -6.39 3.46 6.78
C LEU A 138 -7.81 3.86 7.20
N VAL A 139 -8.80 3.67 6.32
CA VAL A 139 -10.22 3.96 6.59
C VAL A 139 -10.72 3.21 7.81
N ARG A 140 -10.38 1.91 7.93
CA ARG A 140 -10.81 1.10 9.08
C ARG A 140 -10.24 1.59 10.40
N LEU A 141 -9.00 2.08 10.41
CA LEU A 141 -8.38 2.60 11.62
C LEU A 141 -8.86 4.02 11.96
N ASP A 142 -9.14 4.84 10.96
CA ASP A 142 -9.69 6.19 11.12
C ASP A 142 -11.11 6.15 11.69
N VAL A 143 -12.00 5.36 11.09
CA VAL A 143 -13.41 5.21 11.53
C VAL A 143 -13.53 4.55 12.91
N ALA A 144 -12.60 3.67 13.28
CA ALA A 144 -12.59 3.03 14.59
C ALA A 144 -12.36 4.04 15.74
N GLY A 145 -11.71 5.18 15.46
CA GLY A 145 -11.27 6.13 16.48
C GLY A 145 -10.19 5.55 17.41
N PRO A 146 -9.64 6.36 18.33
CA PRO A 146 -8.74 5.86 19.36
C PRO A 146 -9.47 4.86 20.26
N ASN A 147 -8.78 3.79 20.68
CA ASN A 147 -9.30 2.89 21.70
C ASN A 147 -9.70 3.72 22.93
N PRO A 148 -10.89 3.51 23.53
CA PRO A 148 -11.19 4.12 24.81
C PRO A 148 -10.08 3.73 25.81
N PRO A 149 -9.68 4.64 26.70
CA PRO A 149 -8.60 4.35 27.64
C PRO A 149 -8.93 3.17 28.54
N ALA A 150 -7.90 2.37 28.81
CA ALA A 150 -7.59 1.58 30.03
C ALA A 150 -8.69 1.33 31.08
N ALA A 151 -9.29 2.44 31.51
CA ALA A 151 -9.87 2.64 32.82
C ALA A 151 -11.39 2.56 32.84
N ASP A 152 -12.07 2.69 31.70
CA ASP A 152 -13.53 2.79 31.67
C ASP A 152 -14.25 1.45 31.81
N TRP A 153 -13.63 0.33 31.43
CA TRP A 153 -14.24 -1.00 31.55
C TRP A 153 -14.15 -1.56 32.97
N ALA A 154 -13.15 -1.14 33.75
CA ALA A 154 -12.96 -1.59 35.12
C ALA A 154 -13.94 -0.94 36.10
N LYS A 155 -14.45 0.27 35.79
CA LYS A 155 -15.44 0.95 36.64
C LYS A 155 -16.87 0.49 36.42
N LYS A 156 -17.20 0.00 35.22
CA LYS A 156 -18.56 -0.43 34.85
C LYS A 156 -18.97 -1.85 35.30
N GLY A 157 -18.08 -2.58 35.96
CA GLY A 157 -18.35 -3.91 36.51
C GLY A 157 -18.48 -3.95 38.03
N LEU A 158 -18.50 -2.79 38.69
CA LEU A 158 -18.52 -2.64 40.14
C LEU A 158 -19.71 -1.78 40.65
N GLU A 159 -20.63 -1.41 39.77
CA GLU A 159 -21.94 -0.81 40.11
C GLU A 159 -23.06 -1.78 39.72
#